data_AF-A0ABD0R2M9-F1
#
_entry.id   AF-A0ABD0R2M9-F1
#
_cell.length_a   1.000
_cell.length_b   1.000
_cell.length_c   1.000
_cell.angle_alpha   90.00
_cell.angle_beta   90.00
_cell.angle_gamma   90.00
#
_symmetry.space_group_name_H-M   'P 1'
#
loop_
_entity.id
_entity.type
_entity.pdbx_description
1 polymer ?
#
loop_
_entity_poly.entity_id
_entity_poly.type
_entity_poly.pdbx_seq_one_letter_code
_entity_poly.pdbx_strand_id
1 'polypeptide(L)'
;CPEPFAGTACQFRNPCSQYPCRNGGVCRLITSVNKVDFVCNCSLGYTDRLCLTPTNNVCLSSPCRNGGTCELTSIHSYKCKCPPG
;
A
#
# COMPACT_ATOMS: atom_id res chain seq x y z
N CYS A 1 -13.82 -11.19 -16.17
CA CYS A 1 -14.94 -10.24 -16.23
C CYS A 1 -14.44 -8.95 -16.86
N PRO A 2 -15.27 -8.22 -17.62
CA PRO A 2 -14.95 -6.84 -17.95
C PRO A 2 -14.82 -6.04 -16.65
N GLU A 3 -13.78 -5.20 -16.55
CA GLU A 3 -13.70 -4.24 -15.44
C GLU A 3 -14.95 -3.34 -15.46
N PRO A 4 -15.49 -2.94 -14.29
CA PRO A 4 -14.99 -3.14 -12.93
C PRO A 4 -15.69 -4.29 -12.19
N PHE A 5 -15.83 -5.48 -12.78
CA PHE A 5 -16.57 -6.61 -12.19
C PHE A 5 -15.69 -7.81 -11.82
N ALA A 6 -16.14 -8.61 -10.87
CA ALA A 6 -15.45 -9.76 -10.28
C ALA A 6 -16.42 -10.89 -9.89
N GLY A 7 -15.87 -12.07 -9.63
CA GLY A 7 -16.62 -13.29 -9.30
C GLY A 7 -16.74 -14.26 -10.48
N THR A 8 -17.19 -15.49 -10.20
CA THR A 8 -17.34 -16.56 -11.19
C THR A 8 -18.35 -16.24 -12.28
N ALA A 9 -19.37 -15.42 -11.96
CA ALA A 9 -20.40 -14.97 -12.88
C ALA A 9 -20.39 -13.44 -13.08
N CYS A 10 -19.29 -12.77 -12.72
CA CYS A 10 -19.17 -11.30 -12.81
C CYS A 10 -20.26 -10.53 -12.04
N GLN A 11 -20.80 -11.15 -10.99
CA GLN A 11 -21.94 -10.65 -10.24
C GLN A 11 -21.56 -9.59 -9.19
N PHE A 12 -20.27 -9.42 -8.90
CA PHE A 12 -19.78 -8.48 -7.91
C PHE A 12 -18.96 -7.37 -8.55
N ARG A 13 -18.92 -6.20 -7.91
CA ARG A 13 -18.00 -5.13 -8.29
C ARG A 13 -16.60 -5.45 -7.77
N ASN A 14 -15.58 -5.28 -8.59
CA ASN A 14 -14.19 -5.47 -8.19
C ASN A 14 -13.79 -4.38 -7.17
N PRO A 15 -13.54 -4.73 -5.89
CA PRO A 15 -13.13 -3.76 -4.87
C PRO A 15 -11.80 -3.06 -5.17
N CYS A 16 -10.93 -3.66 -6.00
CA CYS A 16 -9.66 -3.04 -6.38
C CYS A 16 -9.79 -1.93 -7.44
N SER A 17 -10.91 -1.83 -8.16
CA SER A 17 -11.05 -0.85 -9.26
C SER A 17 -11.05 0.61 -8.81
N GLN A 18 -11.19 0.88 -7.50
CA GLN A 18 -11.09 2.22 -6.91
C GLN A 18 -9.73 2.51 -6.26
N TYR A 19 -8.73 1.64 -6.44
CA TYR A 19 -7.40 1.79 -5.84
C TYR A 19 -7.47 2.03 -4.31
N PRO A 20 -8.07 1.11 -3.54
CA PRO A 20 -8.28 1.30 -2.10
C PRO A 20 -6.96 1.32 -1.31
N CYS A 21 -5.93 0.59 -1.77
CA CYS A 21 -4.63 0.54 -1.13
C CYS A 21 -3.85 1.83 -1.35
N ARG A 22 -3.43 2.48 -0.28
CA ARG A 22 -2.67 3.75 -0.31
C ARG A 22 -1.18 3.52 -0.12
N ASN A 23 -0.40 4.60 -0.26
CA ASN A 23 1.04 4.64 0.03
C ASN A 23 1.85 3.56 -0.71
N GLY A 24 1.53 3.30 -1.98
CA GLY A 24 2.21 2.30 -2.80
C GLY A 24 1.75 0.86 -2.57
N GLY A 25 0.72 0.64 -1.73
CA GLY A 25 0.14 -0.68 -1.50
C GLY A 25 -0.47 -1.29 -2.77
N VAL A 26 -0.31 -2.59 -2.94
CA VAL A 26 -0.83 -3.34 -4.10
C VAL A 26 -2.12 -4.05 -3.72
N CYS A 27 -3.22 -3.75 -4.42
CA CYS A 27 -4.51 -4.42 -4.20
C CYS A 27 -4.54 -5.81 -4.81
N ARG A 28 -4.98 -6.80 -4.04
CA ARG A 28 -5.25 -8.15 -4.50
C ARG A 28 -6.70 -8.52 -4.25
N LEU A 29 -7.42 -8.82 -5.32
CA LEU A 29 -8.78 -9.32 -5.27
C LEU A 29 -8.79 -10.73 -4.64
N ILE A 30 -9.71 -10.96 -3.71
CA ILE A 30 -9.98 -12.26 -3.11
C ILE A 30 -11.40 -12.64 -3.48
N THR A 31 -11.56 -13.76 -4.18
CA THR A 31 -12.86 -14.31 -4.55
C THR A 31 -13.21 -15.50 -3.67
N SER A 32 -14.42 -15.55 -3.14
CA SER A 32 -15.01 -16.70 -2.44
C SER A 32 -16.35 -17.06 -3.07
N VAL A 33 -16.90 -18.24 -2.74
CA VAL A 33 -18.08 -18.84 -3.39
C VAL A 33 -19.24 -17.85 -3.57
N ASN A 34 -19.52 -17.00 -2.58
CA ASN A 34 -20.62 -16.03 -2.62
C ASN A 34 -20.20 -14.58 -2.28
N LYS A 35 -18.91 -14.24 -2.35
CA LYS A 35 -18.44 -12.87 -2.05
C LYS A 35 -17.13 -12.55 -2.74
N VAL A 36 -16.89 -11.26 -2.95
CA VAL A 36 -15.57 -10.73 -3.29
C VAL A 36 -15.08 -9.85 -2.15
N ASP A 37 -13.79 -9.91 -1.88
CA ASP A 37 -13.09 -9.07 -0.94
C ASP A 37 -11.75 -8.65 -1.56
N PHE A 38 -10.95 -7.90 -0.82
CA PHE A 38 -9.60 -7.55 -1.23
C PHE A 38 -8.67 -7.54 -0.02
N VAL A 39 -7.39 -7.74 -0.32
CA VAL A 39 -6.30 -7.50 0.63
C VAL A 39 -5.32 -6.54 -0.02
N CYS A 40 -4.82 -5.59 0.76
CA CYS A 40 -3.72 -4.74 0.34
C CYS A 40 -2.40 -5.34 0.81
N ASN A 41 -1.46 -5.51 -0.12
CA ASN A 41 -0.07 -5.76 0.21
C ASN A 41 0.64 -4.42 0.38
N CYS A 42 0.85 -4.01 1.62
CA CYS A 42 1.39 -2.69 1.94
C CYS A 42 2.88 -2.57 1.62
N SER A 43 3.29 -1.39 1.16
CA SER A 43 4.70 -1.04 1.06
C SER A 43 5.34 -0.97 2.45
N LEU A 44 6.66 -1.13 2.47
CA LEU A 44 7.45 -1.06 3.69
C LEU A 44 7.18 0.22 4.47
N GLY A 45 6.91 0.08 5.77
CA GLY A 45 6.62 1.22 6.67
C GLY A 45 5.14 1.57 6.77
N TYR A 46 4.23 0.86 6.10
CA TYR A 46 2.78 1.03 6.23
C TYR A 46 2.08 -0.27 6.64
N THR A 47 0.96 -0.13 7.33
CA THR A 47 0.09 -1.21 7.82
C THR A 47 -1.38 -0.79 7.70
N ASP A 48 -2.29 -1.62 8.24
CA ASP A 48 -3.75 -1.57 8.09
C ASP A 48 -4.25 -2.16 6.75
N ARG A 49 -5.54 -2.46 6.67
CA ARG A 49 -6.23 -2.97 5.47
C ARG A 49 -6.05 -2.06 4.26
N LEU A 50 -5.87 -0.75 4.46
CA LEU A 50 -5.72 0.23 3.38
C LEU A 50 -4.30 0.79 3.24
N CYS A 51 -3.32 0.29 4.02
CA CYS A 51 -1.95 0.81 4.02
C CYS A 51 -1.85 2.30 4.37
N LEU A 52 -2.78 2.81 5.17
CA LEU A 52 -2.84 4.21 5.60
C LEU A 52 -2.02 4.48 6.85
N THR A 53 -1.87 3.47 7.71
CA THR A 53 -1.27 3.63 9.02
C THR A 53 0.24 3.44 8.90
N PRO A 54 1.08 4.44 9.22
CA PRO A 54 2.52 4.25 9.26
C PRO A 54 2.90 3.31 10.40
N THR A 55 3.78 2.36 10.12
CA THR A 55 4.35 1.45 11.12
C THR A 55 5.51 2.13 11.83
N ASN A 56 5.77 1.78 13.09
CA ASN A 56 6.92 2.29 13.82
C ASN A 56 8.22 1.94 13.07
N ASN A 57 8.94 2.96 12.61
CA ASN A 57 10.14 2.81 11.78
C ASN A 57 11.12 3.96 11.99
N VAL A 58 12.34 3.78 11.51
CA VAL A 58 13.46 4.74 11.67
C VAL A 58 13.24 6.10 10.99
N CYS A 59 12.37 6.20 9.98
CA CYS A 59 12.07 7.48 9.33
C CYS A 59 11.11 8.36 10.14
N LEU A 60 10.38 7.82 11.13
CA LEU A 60 9.46 8.62 11.96
C LEU A 60 10.20 9.70 12.77
N SER A 61 11.45 9.48 13.13
CA SER A 61 12.29 10.47 13.81
C SER A 61 12.85 11.55 12.89
N SER A 62 12.48 11.55 11.60
CA SER A 62 12.98 12.47 10.58
C SER A 62 14.51 12.61 10.57
N PRO A 63 15.25 11.50 10.39
CA PRO A 63 16.70 11.49 10.55
C PRO A 63 17.45 12.23 9.42
N CYS A 64 16.82 12.40 8.26
CA CYS A 64 17.40 13.11 7.12
C CYS A 64 17.37 14.62 7.34
N ARG A 65 18.53 15.27 7.17
CA ARG A 65 18.70 16.72 7.31
C ARG A 65 18.66 17.42 5.93
N ASN A 66 18.62 18.75 5.95
CA ASN A 66 18.75 19.60 4.76
C ASN A 66 17.72 19.31 3.65
N GLY A 67 16.47 19.02 4.03
CA GLY A 67 15.41 18.71 3.08
C GLY A 67 15.52 17.33 2.42
N GLY A 68 16.41 16.45 2.90
CA GLY A 68 16.50 15.08 2.43
C GLY A 68 15.23 14.27 2.73
N THR A 69 14.79 13.47 1.76
CA THR A 69 13.67 12.54 1.93
C THR A 69 14.17 11.23 2.53
N CYS A 70 13.52 10.73 3.57
CA CYS A 70 13.86 9.45 4.19
C CYS A 70 13.22 8.30 3.41
N GLU A 71 14.03 7.40 2.85
CA GLU A 71 13.59 6.19 2.16
C GLU A 71 13.93 4.97 3.02
N LEU A 72 12.92 4.21 3.44
CA LEU A 72 13.12 2.98 4.20
C LEU A 72 13.70 1.88 3.29
N THR A 73 14.80 1.27 3.72
CA THR A 73 15.32 0.02 3.15
C THR A 73 14.84 -1.19 3.96
N SER A 74 14.61 -1.00 5.27
CA SER A 74 13.88 -1.91 6.15
C SER A 74 13.18 -1.11 7.27
N ILE A 75 12.37 -1.73 8.12
CA ILE A 75 11.76 -1.02 9.27
C ILE A 75 12.81 -0.43 10.24
N HIS A 76 14.01 -0.99 10.25
CA HIS A 76 15.13 -0.58 11.11
C HIS A 76 16.27 0.13 10.34
N SER A 77 16.15 0.33 9.03
CA SER A 77 17.20 0.94 8.21
C SER A 77 16.61 1.88 7.16
N TYR A 78 17.30 2.98 6.91
CA TYR A 78 16.87 4.00 5.95
C TYR A 78 18.06 4.51 5.15
N LYS A 79 17.74 5.12 4.01
CA LYS A 79 18.63 5.92 3.19
C LYS A 79 18.05 7.31 3.05
N CYS A 80 18.89 8.33 3.12
CA CYS A 80 18.46 9.68 2.79
C CYS A 80 18.66 9.95 1.30
N LYS A 81 17.60 10.39 0.65
CA LYS A 81 17.66 10.94 -0.71
C LYS A 81 17.73 12.45 -0.62
N CYS A 82 18.87 13.01 -0.99
CA CYS A 82 19.08 14.45 -1.00
C CYS A 82 18.35 15.10 -2.19
N PRO A 83 17.80 16.31 -2.04
CA PRO A 83 17.32 17.09 -3.18
C PRO A 83 18.49 17.48 -4.11
N PRO A 84 18.22 17.73 -5.41
CA PRO A 84 19.22 18.34 -6.28
C PRO A 84 19.63 19.71 -5.71
N GLY A 85 20.94 20.00 -5.80
CA GLY A 85 21.56 21.22 -5.27
C GLY A 85 21.47 22.42 -6.21
#